data_AF-A0A9D0YCS3-F1
#
_entry.id   AF-A0A9D0YCS3-F1
#
_cell.length_a   1.000
_cell.length_b   1.000
_cell.length_c   1.000
_cell.angle_alpha   90.00
_cell.angle_beta   90.00
_cell.angle_gamma   90.00
#
_symmetry.space_group_name_H-M   'P 1'
#
loop_
_entity.id
_entity.type
_entity.pdbx_description
1 polymer ?
#
loop_
_entity_poly.entity_id
_entity_poly.type
_entity_poly.pdbx_seq_one_letter_code
_entity_poly.pdbx_strand_id
1 'polypeptide(L)'
;KAKFAEVISVGNSFKTTVSLCMDDLGTNVGCSAGSNGVPAADTAPTNVFSMTVTDGVITIVSTVSVEGDAIDFIITPTTNSGSVTWAQTGSCLAKGWCK
;
A
#
# COMPACT_ATOMS: atom_id res chain seq x y z
N LYS A 1 5.65 -16.73 4.83
CA LYS A 1 4.98 -16.40 3.52
C LYS A 1 3.44 -16.21 3.59
N ALA A 2 2.61 -17.18 4.00
CA ALA A 2 1.14 -17.06 3.92
C ALA A 2 0.54 -15.85 4.68
N LYS A 3 1.11 -15.51 5.84
CA LYS A 3 0.71 -14.32 6.63
C LYS A 3 0.93 -13.00 5.87
N PHE A 4 1.94 -12.94 4.99
CA PHE A 4 2.24 -11.75 4.20
C PHE A 4 1.22 -11.53 3.06
N ALA A 5 0.43 -12.55 2.72
CA ALA A 5 -0.66 -12.39 1.76
C ALA A 5 -1.76 -11.45 2.28
N GLU A 6 -1.99 -11.39 3.59
CA GLU A 6 -2.90 -10.40 4.20
C GLU A 6 -2.38 -8.97 3.97
N VAL A 7 -1.09 -8.74 4.23
CA VAL A 7 -0.43 -7.44 4.00
C VAL A 7 -0.59 -6.98 2.54
N ILE A 8 -0.37 -7.89 1.59
CA ILE A 8 -0.55 -7.61 0.15
C ILE A 8 -2.02 -7.31 -0.16
N SER A 9 -2.97 -8.07 0.38
CA SER A 9 -4.40 -7.86 0.17
C SER A 9 -4.86 -6.49 0.67
N VAL A 10 -4.38 -6.08 1.85
CA VAL A 10 -4.68 -4.76 2.42
C VAL A 10 -4.14 -3.66 1.50
N GLY A 11 -2.89 -3.77 1.04
CA GLY A 11 -2.31 -2.81 0.11
C GLY A 11 -3.08 -2.72 -1.21
N ASN A 12 -3.51 -3.86 -1.77
CA ASN A 12 -4.31 -3.89 -2.99
C ASN A 12 -5.71 -3.27 -2.81
N SER A 13 -6.31 -3.35 -1.62
CA SER A 13 -7.56 -2.67 -1.33
C SER A 13 -7.40 -1.15 -1.42
N PHE A 14 -6.35 -0.61 -0.79
CA PHE A 14 -6.06 0.83 -0.83
C PHE A 14 -5.64 1.31 -2.20
N LYS A 15 -4.95 0.47 -2.99
CA LYS A 15 -4.60 0.75 -4.39
C LYS A 15 -5.83 1.16 -5.21
N THR A 16 -6.97 0.49 -5.00
CA THR A 16 -8.24 0.84 -5.66
C THR A 16 -8.74 2.21 -5.24
N THR A 17 -8.79 2.48 -3.93
CA THR A 17 -9.28 3.78 -3.42
C THR A 17 -8.37 4.96 -3.79
N VAL A 18 -7.06 4.73 -3.82
CA VAL A 18 -6.09 5.74 -4.28
C VAL A 18 -6.24 5.97 -5.78
N SER A 19 -6.46 4.92 -6.58
CA SER A 19 -6.68 5.08 -8.02
C SER A 19 -7.92 5.95 -8.29
N LEU A 20 -9.03 5.73 -7.56
CA LEU A 20 -10.23 6.57 -7.67
C LEU A 20 -9.95 8.03 -7.30
N CYS A 21 -9.25 8.27 -6.18
CA CYS A 21 -8.82 9.62 -5.80
C CYS A 21 -7.96 10.29 -6.88
N MET A 22 -7.04 9.53 -7.48
CA MET A 22 -6.16 10.02 -8.54
C MET A 22 -6.92 10.33 -9.83
N ASP A 23 -7.94 9.53 -10.17
CA ASP A 23 -8.80 9.77 -11.32
C ASP A 23 -9.64 11.05 -11.12
N ASP A 24 -10.12 11.29 -9.90
CA ASP A 24 -10.89 12.50 -9.55
C ASP A 24 -10.03 13.77 -9.54
N LEU A 25 -8.79 13.69 -9.00
CA LEU A 25 -7.89 14.85 -8.86
C LEU A 25 -6.97 15.07 -10.06
N GLY A 26 -6.79 14.06 -10.92
CA GLY A 26 -5.78 14.06 -11.99
C GLY A 26 -4.33 14.02 -11.48
N THR A 27 -4.11 13.76 -10.19
CA THR A 27 -2.80 13.71 -9.53
C THR A 27 -2.85 12.77 -8.32
N ASN A 28 -1.68 12.25 -7.92
CA ASN A 28 -1.54 11.51 -6.66
C ASN A 28 -1.45 12.43 -5.43
N VAL A 29 -1.10 13.70 -5.62
CA VAL A 29 -0.98 14.67 -4.51
C VAL A 29 -2.34 14.87 -3.86
N GLY A 30 -2.41 14.74 -2.53
CA GLY A 30 -3.65 14.83 -1.77
C GLY A 30 -4.39 13.49 -1.62
N CYS A 31 -3.97 12.41 -2.29
CA CYS A 31 -4.52 11.07 -2.08
C CYS A 31 -3.87 10.39 -0.86
N SER A 32 -4.01 11.03 0.29
CA SER A 32 -3.51 10.55 1.58
C SER A 32 -4.62 9.88 2.39
N ALA A 33 -4.25 8.99 3.31
CA ALA A 33 -5.22 8.29 4.15
C ALA A 33 -6.13 9.28 4.89
N GLY A 34 -7.45 9.03 4.85
CA GLY A 34 -8.47 9.88 5.46
C GLY A 34 -8.80 11.15 4.67
N SER A 35 -8.30 11.30 3.45
CA SER A 35 -8.52 12.47 2.58
C SER A 35 -9.02 12.04 1.20
N ASN A 36 -9.81 12.90 0.53
CA ASN A 36 -10.23 12.73 -0.86
C ASN A 36 -10.78 11.32 -1.18
N GLY A 37 -11.60 10.77 -0.29
CA GLY A 37 -12.22 9.45 -0.45
C GLY A 37 -11.32 8.25 -0.13
N VAL A 38 -10.02 8.47 0.14
CA VAL A 38 -9.12 7.42 0.64
C VAL A 38 -9.47 7.13 2.10
N PRO A 39 -9.77 5.88 2.48
CA PRO A 39 -10.03 5.51 3.86
C PRO A 39 -8.87 5.92 4.79
N ALA A 40 -9.16 6.12 6.08
CA ALA A 40 -8.10 6.22 7.07
C ALA A 40 -7.27 4.92 7.07
N ALA A 41 -5.97 5.04 7.34
CA ALA A 41 -5.10 3.88 7.38
C ALA A 41 -5.58 2.93 8.48
N ASP A 42 -5.74 1.65 8.13
CA ASP A 42 -6.26 0.63 9.04
C ASP A 42 -5.14 -0.33 9.43
N THR A 43 -4.95 -0.49 10.74
CA THR A 43 -4.01 -1.45 11.35
C THR A 43 -4.75 -2.53 12.14
N ALA A 44 -6.07 -2.67 11.98
CA ALA A 44 -6.83 -3.79 12.52
C ALA A 44 -6.40 -5.18 11.99
N PRO A 45 -5.88 -5.33 10.75
CA PRO A 45 -5.39 -6.62 10.27
C PRO A 45 -4.25 -7.17 11.14
N THR A 46 -4.32 -8.45 11.50
CA THR A 46 -3.45 -9.03 12.55
C THR A 46 -1.97 -9.06 12.16
N ASN A 47 -1.67 -9.17 10.86
CA ASN A 47 -0.28 -9.20 10.37
C ASN A 47 0.23 -7.83 9.89
N VAL A 48 -0.53 -6.74 10.08
CA VAL A 48 -0.12 -5.36 9.77
C VAL A 48 0.30 -4.66 11.05
N PHE A 49 1.57 -4.26 11.13
CA PHE A 49 2.10 -3.47 12.24
C PHE A 49 1.79 -1.98 12.06
N SER A 50 2.02 -1.46 10.86
CA SER A 50 1.73 -0.07 10.52
C SER A 50 1.34 0.07 9.06
N MET A 51 0.48 1.05 8.78
CA MET A 51 0.06 1.39 7.44
C MET A 51 0.02 2.91 7.28
N THR A 52 0.52 3.41 6.16
CA THR A 52 0.41 4.82 5.77
C THR A 52 0.03 4.93 4.30
N VAL A 53 -0.75 5.97 3.99
CA VAL A 53 -0.96 6.42 2.62
C VAL A 53 -0.67 7.91 2.56
N THR A 54 0.31 8.31 1.77
CA THR A 54 0.72 9.71 1.62
C THR A 54 0.92 10.00 0.15
N ASP A 55 0.16 10.95 -0.38
CA ASP A 55 0.17 11.32 -1.80
C ASP A 55 0.12 10.09 -2.72
N GLY A 56 -0.78 9.16 -2.40
CA GLY A 56 -0.99 7.91 -3.11
C GLY A 56 0.05 6.80 -2.86
N VAL A 57 1.18 7.09 -2.21
CA VAL A 57 2.17 6.08 -1.83
C VAL A 57 1.65 5.28 -0.66
N ILE A 58 1.47 3.97 -0.84
CA ILE A 58 0.99 3.06 0.20
C ILE A 58 2.18 2.29 0.76
N THR A 59 2.39 2.39 2.07
CA THR A 59 3.43 1.66 2.80
C THR A 59 2.78 0.85 3.90
N ILE A 60 3.04 -0.45 3.92
CA ILE A 60 2.55 -1.37 4.94
C ILE A 60 3.74 -2.13 5.50
N VAL A 61 3.89 -2.11 6.82
CA VAL A 61 4.91 -2.87 7.53
C VAL A 61 4.21 -4.05 8.20
N SER A 62 4.70 -5.27 7.94
CA SER A 62 4.19 -6.46 8.59
C SER A 62 4.62 -6.52 10.05
N THR A 63 3.87 -7.25 10.86
CA THR A 63 4.32 -7.58 12.22
C THR A 63 5.63 -8.36 12.20
N VAL A 64 6.49 -8.12 13.20
CA VAL A 64 7.78 -8.80 13.41
C VAL A 64 7.60 -10.34 13.45
N SER A 65 6.40 -10.79 13.83
CA SER A 65 6.04 -12.19 13.98
C SER A 65 5.81 -12.95 12.66
N VAL A 66 6.00 -12.31 11.50
CA VAL A 66 5.92 -13.03 10.24
C VAL A 66 7.05 -14.04 10.15
N GLU A 67 8.34 -13.66 10.30
CA GLU A 67 9.49 -14.59 10.42
C GLU A 67 10.73 -13.96 11.14
N GLY A 68 10.56 -13.01 12.06
CA GLY A 68 11.65 -12.45 12.90
C GLY A 68 12.13 -11.04 12.50
N ASP A 69 11.82 -10.61 11.28
CA ASP A 69 12.02 -9.24 10.79
C ASP A 69 10.67 -8.60 10.44
N ALA A 70 10.54 -7.29 10.65
CA ALA A 70 9.46 -6.51 10.06
C ALA A 70 9.71 -6.37 8.54
N ILE A 71 8.71 -6.74 7.72
CA ILE A 71 8.83 -6.69 6.27
C ILE A 71 7.89 -5.61 5.74
N ASP A 72 8.43 -4.69 4.96
CA ASP A 72 7.66 -3.64 4.28
C ASP A 72 7.24 -4.05 2.86
N PHE A 73 5.99 -3.69 2.56
CA PHE A 73 5.37 -3.70 1.25
C PHE A 73 5.04 -2.26 0.88
N ILE A 74 5.66 -1.77 -0.20
CA ILE A 74 5.46 -0.41 -0.66
C ILE A 74 4.94 -0.47 -2.10
N ILE A 75 3.84 0.21 -2.38
CA ILE A 75 3.33 0.41 -3.74
C ILE A 75 3.15 1.89 -4.04
N THR A 76 3.78 2.33 -5.12
CA THR A 76 3.87 3.73 -5.52
C THR A 76 3.15 3.91 -6.86
N PRO A 77 2.12 4.76 -6.94
CA PRO A 77 1.47 5.06 -8.20
C PRO A 77 2.30 6.04 -9.03
N THR A 78 2.09 6.01 -10.33
CA THR A 78 2.60 7.01 -11.27
C THR A 78 1.52 7.26 -12.31
N THR A 79 1.09 8.51 -12.41
CA THR A 79 0.16 8.97 -13.45
C THR A 79 0.87 9.03 -14.80
N ASN A 80 0.37 8.30 -15.79
CA ASN A 80 0.84 8.31 -17.17
C ASN A 80 -0.35 8.57 -18.09
N SER A 81 -0.47 9.78 -18.62
CA SER A 81 -1.36 10.15 -19.74
C SER A 81 -2.69 9.36 -19.83
N GLY A 82 -3.49 9.36 -18.77
CA GLY A 82 -4.78 8.65 -18.71
C GLY A 82 -4.75 7.22 -18.13
N SER A 83 -3.65 6.81 -17.51
CA SER A 83 -3.49 5.54 -16.81
C SER A 83 -2.66 5.70 -15.54
N VAL A 84 -2.83 4.80 -14.57
CA VAL A 84 -1.99 4.74 -13.36
C VAL A 84 -1.18 3.46 -13.37
N THR A 85 0.15 3.58 -13.40
CA THR A 85 1.05 2.43 -13.21
C THR A 85 1.49 2.37 -11.75
N TRP A 86 1.82 1.17 -11.27
CA TRP A 86 2.18 0.96 -9.88
C TRP A 86 3.52 0.24 -9.78
N ALA A 87 4.49 0.89 -9.13
CA ALA A 87 5.77 0.29 -8.81
C ALA A 87 5.71 -0.34 -7.41
N GLN A 88 6.11 -1.60 -7.30
CA GLN A 88 6.19 -2.30 -6.03
C GLN A 88 7.64 -2.35 -5.55
N THR A 89 7.87 -1.97 -4.30
CA THR A 89 9.17 -1.95 -3.62
C THR A 89 9.05 -2.47 -2.18
N GLY A 90 10.11 -2.32 -1.39
CA GLY A 90 10.21 -2.82 -0.02
C GLY A 90 11.03 -4.11 0.10
N SER A 91 11.36 -4.46 1.34
CA SER A 91 12.11 -5.66 1.73
C SER A 91 11.39 -6.96 1.38
N CYS A 92 10.07 -6.93 1.09
CA CYS A 92 9.38 -8.12 0.59
C CYS A 92 9.92 -8.62 -0.76
N LEU A 93 10.62 -7.78 -1.54
CA LEU A 93 11.24 -8.19 -2.80
C LEU A 93 12.45 -9.08 -2.53
N ALA A 94 13.32 -8.66 -1.61
CA ALA A 94 14.51 -9.41 -1.21
C ALA A 94 14.15 -10.78 -0.61
N LYS A 95 13.03 -10.86 0.13
CA LYS A 95 12.51 -12.13 0.68
C LYS A 95 11.70 -12.95 -0.36
N GLY A 96 11.37 -12.39 -1.52
CA GLY A 96 10.55 -13.05 -2.55
C GLY A 96 9.08 -13.23 -2.15
N TRP A 97 8.56 -12.40 -1.25
CA TRP A 97 7.21 -12.50 -0.68
C TRP A 97 6.20 -11.55 -1.31
N CYS A 98 6.70 -10.52 -1.99
CA CYS A 98 5.96 -9.57 -2.80
C CYS A 98 5.10 -10.19 -3.94
N LYS A 99 5.06 -11.52 -4.11
CA LYS A 99 4.45 -12.22 -5.25
C LYS A 99 3.11 -12.85 -4.88
#